data_AF-A0A969TBS8-F1
#
_entry.id   AF-A0A969TBS8-F1
#
_cell.length_a   1.000
_cell.length_b   1.000
_cell.length_c   1.000
_cell.angle_alpha   90.00
_cell.angle_beta   90.00
_cell.angle_gamma   90.00
#
_symmetry.space_group_name_H-M   'P 1'
#
loop_
_entity.id
_entity.type
_entity.pdbx_description
1 polymer ?
#
loop_
_entity_poly.entity_id
_entity_poly.type
_entity_poly.pdbx_seq_one_letter_code
_entity_poly.pdbx_strand_id
1 'polypeptide(L)'
;MRYLRSLSLAGFGTLATALVWLPIARSVAGNEMTTWIATNYELSDVFLPIPRLLAWIITMVMLLPIERVDKTVVIGSGVIVLGILIWAMPILVQQWRRAIANSPTRLPMITLMGYLFGSLIMFLWLIYGMGKDASLAARYHFVYFPTVILIVAVALANCRLNTTFNTITPNKVVTVMLIMSFLGSLTVVSDLGFRKSLHADALVAYIQKTSTAPILVAMTHQTHSELRELVALAYSFERLNPPEFNSPQFMLVSDNQYGREQISSNVKHLVANQPQPLNLIGVNLDIDDNILTELGCRQDNTKDLSGSGYRDRFYLCN
;
A
#
# COMPACT_ATOMS: atom_id res chain seq x y z
N MET A 1 10.76 -42.79 6.53
CA MET A 1 9.49 -43.03 5.82
C MET A 1 8.24 -42.46 6.51
N ARG A 2 8.04 -42.62 7.82
CA ARG A 2 6.81 -42.15 8.52
C ARG A 2 6.57 -40.63 8.41
N TYR A 3 7.60 -39.81 8.60
CA TYR A 3 7.54 -38.35 8.44
C TYR A 3 7.20 -37.89 7.03
N LEU A 4 7.70 -38.61 6.01
CA LEU A 4 7.42 -38.27 4.61
C LEU A 4 5.95 -38.51 4.27
N ARG A 5 5.38 -39.61 4.80
CA ARG A 5 3.98 -39.95 4.62
C ARG A 5 3.05 -38.95 5.29
N SER A 6 3.36 -38.52 6.53
CA SER A 6 2.57 -37.48 7.21
C SER A 6 2.66 -36.13 6.50
N LEU A 7 3.84 -35.73 6.02
CA LEU A 7 4.00 -34.51 5.21
C LEU A 7 3.22 -34.58 3.90
N SER A 8 3.25 -35.73 3.22
CA SER A 8 2.50 -35.91 1.98
C SER A 8 0.99 -35.82 2.22
N LEU A 9 0.49 -36.43 3.31
CA LEU A 9 -0.93 -36.40 3.65
C LEU A 9 -1.40 -34.97 3.96
N ALA A 10 -0.58 -34.22 4.74
CA ALA A 10 -0.83 -32.81 5.00
C ALA A 10 -0.80 -31.99 3.70
N GLY A 11 0.17 -32.23 2.82
CA GLY A 11 0.27 -31.58 1.52
C GLY A 11 -0.96 -31.81 0.64
N PHE A 12 -1.44 -33.05 0.54
CA PHE A 12 -2.67 -33.37 -0.20
C PHE A 12 -3.91 -32.73 0.42
N GLY A 13 -4.01 -32.70 1.76
CA GLY A 13 -5.12 -32.01 2.45
C GLY A 13 -5.14 -30.50 2.15
N THR A 14 -3.98 -29.85 2.22
CA THR A 14 -3.85 -28.44 1.88
C THR A 14 -4.17 -28.16 0.41
N LEU A 15 -3.70 -29.01 -0.50
CA LEU A 15 -3.97 -28.86 -1.93
C LEU A 15 -5.45 -29.07 -2.27
N ALA A 16 -6.10 -30.07 -1.66
CA ALA A 16 -7.54 -30.27 -1.82
C ALA A 16 -8.33 -29.06 -1.32
N THR A 17 -7.95 -28.51 -0.17
CA THR A 17 -8.58 -27.29 0.37
C THR A 17 -8.37 -26.10 -0.56
N ALA A 18 -7.16 -25.90 -1.08
CA ALA A 18 -6.84 -24.82 -2.01
C ALA A 18 -7.63 -24.92 -3.34
N LEU A 19 -7.83 -26.13 -3.86
CA LEU A 19 -8.58 -26.37 -5.09
C LEU A 19 -10.07 -25.99 -4.96
N VAL A 20 -10.67 -26.19 -3.79
CA VAL A 20 -12.05 -25.77 -3.52
C VAL A 20 -12.22 -24.26 -3.68
N TRP A 21 -11.19 -23.48 -3.38
CA TRP A 21 -11.21 -22.02 -3.51
C TRP A 21 -10.91 -21.51 -4.92
N LEU A 22 -10.43 -22.36 -5.83
CA LEU A 22 -10.04 -21.94 -7.18
C LEU A 22 -11.18 -21.29 -8.00
N PRO A 23 -12.43 -21.80 -7.99
CA PRO A 23 -13.55 -21.16 -8.69
C PRO A 23 -13.86 -19.76 -8.14
N ILE A 24 -13.82 -19.61 -6.81
CA ILE A 24 -14.05 -18.33 -6.12
C ILE A 24 -12.92 -17.34 -6.43
N ALA A 25 -11.67 -17.82 -6.45
CA ALA A 25 -10.53 -16.98 -6.82
C ALA A 25 -10.67 -16.43 -8.25
N ARG A 26 -11.16 -17.25 -9.20
CA ARG A 26 -11.43 -16.81 -10.58
C ARG A 26 -12.55 -15.78 -10.65
N SER A 27 -13.64 -15.93 -9.90
CA SER A 27 -14.72 -14.95 -9.89
C SER A 27 -14.29 -13.61 -9.29
N VAL A 28 -13.45 -13.63 -8.25
CA VAL A 28 -12.91 -12.40 -7.63
C VAL A 28 -11.89 -11.70 -8.53
N ALA A 29 -11.06 -12.45 -9.25
CA ALA A 29 -10.05 -11.88 -10.15
C ALA A 29 -10.63 -11.08 -11.33
N GLY A 30 -11.89 -11.33 -11.69
CA GLY A 30 -12.62 -10.58 -12.71
C GLY A 30 -13.36 -9.33 -12.21
N ASN A 31 -13.31 -9.04 -10.91
CA ASN A 31 -14.02 -7.90 -10.31
C ASN A 31 -13.26 -6.58 -10.52
N GLU A 32 -14.00 -5.48 -10.67
CA GLU A 32 -13.52 -4.08 -10.67
C GLU A 32 -12.58 -3.76 -9.51
N MET A 33 -12.77 -4.39 -8.35
CA MET A 33 -11.84 -4.20 -7.21
C MET A 33 -10.39 -4.65 -7.48
N THR A 34 -10.15 -5.42 -8.53
CA THR A 34 -8.83 -5.95 -8.90
C THR A 34 -8.33 -5.44 -10.26
N THR A 35 -9.04 -4.53 -10.92
CA THR A 35 -8.63 -3.99 -12.23
C THR A 35 -7.44 -3.06 -12.11
N TRP A 36 -7.28 -2.37 -10.97
CA TRP A 36 -6.14 -1.45 -10.76
C TRP A 36 -4.77 -2.14 -10.72
N ILE A 37 -4.72 -3.46 -10.44
CA ILE A 37 -3.49 -4.28 -10.55
C ILE A 37 -3.40 -5.03 -11.88
N ALA A 38 -4.40 -4.92 -12.76
CA ALA A 38 -4.32 -5.53 -14.08
C ALA A 38 -3.22 -4.85 -14.88
N THR A 39 -2.37 -5.64 -15.51
CA THR A 39 -1.26 -5.15 -16.31
C THR A 39 -1.21 -5.92 -17.63
N ASN A 40 -0.97 -5.18 -18.71
CA ASN A 40 -0.57 -5.74 -19.97
C ASN A 40 0.93 -5.48 -20.09
N TYR A 41 1.74 -6.54 -20.03
CA TYR A 41 3.17 -6.37 -20.10
C TYR A 41 3.60 -5.99 -21.51
N GLU A 42 4.10 -4.77 -21.66
CA GLU A 42 5.05 -4.45 -22.72
C GLU A 42 6.41 -5.10 -22.39
N LEU A 43 7.20 -5.42 -23.41
CA LEU A 43 8.49 -6.12 -23.24
C LEU A 43 9.47 -5.38 -22.33
N SER A 44 9.36 -4.05 -22.21
CA SER A 44 10.17 -3.22 -21.31
C SER A 44 9.88 -3.47 -19.83
N ASP A 45 8.62 -3.78 -19.51
CA ASP A 45 8.12 -3.76 -18.14
C ASP A 45 8.05 -5.16 -17.53
N VAL A 46 8.23 -6.20 -18.35
CA VAL A 46 8.12 -7.60 -17.94
C VAL A 46 9.12 -7.97 -16.83
N PHE A 47 10.26 -7.28 -16.73
CA PHE A 47 11.29 -7.56 -15.72
C PHE A 47 11.10 -6.77 -14.42
N LEU A 48 10.27 -5.71 -14.41
CA LEU A 48 10.07 -4.84 -13.24
C LEU A 48 9.54 -5.54 -11.97
N PRO A 49 8.69 -6.59 -12.06
CA PRO A 49 8.17 -7.24 -10.86
C PRO A 49 9.27 -7.90 -10.01
N ILE A 50 10.31 -8.45 -10.62
CA ILE A 50 11.39 -9.17 -9.92
C ILE A 50 12.18 -8.27 -8.95
N PRO A 51 12.78 -7.14 -9.38
CA PRO A 51 13.47 -6.24 -8.47
C PRO A 51 12.51 -5.63 -7.44
N ARG A 52 11.22 -5.48 -7.78
CA ARG A 52 10.22 -4.98 -6.83
C ARG A 52 9.93 -5.99 -5.71
N LEU A 53 9.79 -7.27 -6.03
CA LEU A 53 9.66 -8.35 -5.03
C LEU A 53 10.88 -8.40 -4.09
N LEU A 54 12.09 -8.24 -4.65
CA LEU A 54 13.32 -8.17 -3.86
C LEU A 54 13.36 -6.93 -2.96
N ALA A 55 12.98 -5.77 -3.49
CA ALA A 55 12.87 -4.55 -2.71
C ALA A 55 11.91 -4.73 -1.53
N TRP A 56 10.75 -5.37 -1.73
CA TRP A 56 9.83 -5.64 -0.63
C TRP A 56 10.44 -6.53 0.45
N ILE A 57 11.13 -7.62 0.07
CA ILE A 57 11.84 -8.48 1.05
C ILE A 57 12.86 -7.68 1.86
N ILE A 58 13.56 -6.72 1.24
CA ILE A 58 14.49 -5.83 1.95
C ILE A 58 13.74 -4.94 2.94
N THR A 59 12.66 -4.27 2.49
CA THR A 59 11.88 -3.36 3.35
C THR A 59 11.26 -4.04 4.56
N MET A 60 10.98 -5.35 4.47
CA MET A 60 10.50 -6.15 5.60
C MET A 60 11.51 -6.23 6.76
N VAL A 61 12.82 -6.15 6.45
CA VAL A 61 13.88 -6.29 7.45
C VAL A 61 14.39 -4.93 7.91
N MET A 62 14.51 -3.99 6.97
CA MET A 62 14.96 -2.63 7.24
C MET A 62 14.34 -1.67 6.23
N LEU A 63 13.82 -0.55 6.74
CA LEU A 63 13.23 0.51 5.92
C LEU A 63 13.70 1.84 6.48
N LEU A 64 14.44 2.63 5.70
CA LEU A 64 14.80 4.00 6.10
C LEU A 64 13.84 5.01 5.45
N PRO A 65 13.81 6.27 5.92
CA PRO A 65 12.93 7.30 5.39
C PRO A 65 13.06 7.44 3.87
N ILE A 66 11.97 7.13 3.17
CA ILE A 66 11.86 7.21 1.71
C ILE A 66 10.70 8.10 1.27
N GLU A 67 9.73 8.32 2.15
CA GLU A 67 8.57 9.16 1.90
C GLU A 67 8.60 10.41 2.80
N ARG A 68 8.06 11.53 2.30
CA ARG A 68 8.02 12.85 3.01
C ARG A 68 9.40 13.41 3.41
N VAL A 69 10.46 13.03 2.72
CA VAL A 69 11.79 13.58 2.89
C VAL A 69 12.32 14.10 1.56
N ASP A 70 13.30 15.01 1.62
CA ASP A 70 13.96 15.48 0.40
C ASP A 70 14.61 14.31 -0.35
N LYS A 71 14.70 14.42 -1.68
CA LYS A 71 15.30 13.42 -2.57
C LYS A 71 16.72 13.05 -2.11
N THR A 72 17.45 13.99 -1.54
CA THR A 72 18.78 13.76 -0.96
C THR A 72 18.75 12.72 0.17
N VAL A 73 17.76 12.81 1.05
CA VAL A 73 17.57 11.86 2.16
C VAL A 73 17.12 10.50 1.63
N VAL A 74 16.25 10.47 0.61
CA VAL A 74 15.83 9.22 -0.04
C VAL A 74 17.04 8.48 -0.62
N ILE A 75 17.88 9.18 -1.39
CA ILE A 75 19.09 8.61 -1.99
C ILE A 75 20.06 8.15 -0.90
N GLY A 76 20.30 8.97 0.13
CA GLY A 76 21.16 8.62 1.26
C GLY A 76 20.68 7.38 2.00
N SER A 77 19.39 7.30 2.30
CA SER A 77 18.74 6.13 2.91
C SER A 77 18.91 4.87 2.07
N GLY A 78 18.70 4.96 0.76
CA GLY A 78 18.91 3.85 -0.17
C GLY A 78 20.36 3.37 -0.19
N VAL A 79 21.33 4.29 -0.23
CA VAL A 79 22.76 3.96 -0.20
C VAL A 79 23.16 3.30 1.12
N ILE A 80 22.64 3.77 2.26
CA ILE A 80 22.91 3.17 3.58
C ILE A 80 22.37 1.73 3.64
N VAL A 81 21.12 1.51 3.23
CA VAL A 81 20.51 0.17 3.21
C VAL A 81 21.30 -0.76 2.29
N LEU A 82 21.67 -0.31 1.09
CA LEU A 82 22.47 -1.10 0.15
C LEU A 82 23.87 -1.42 0.71
N GLY A 83 24.54 -0.44 1.31
CA GLY A 83 25.86 -0.63 1.91
C GLY A 83 25.84 -1.66 3.03
N ILE A 84 24.82 -1.60 3.91
CA ILE A 84 24.63 -2.58 4.99
C ILE A 84 24.29 -3.96 4.43
N LEU A 85 23.43 -4.04 3.42
CA LEU A 85 23.12 -5.29 2.74
C LEU A 85 24.37 -5.94 2.15
N ILE A 86 25.14 -5.20 1.35
CA ILE A 86 26.37 -5.72 0.73
C ILE A 86 27.35 -6.23 1.78
N TRP A 87 27.48 -5.52 2.90
CA TRP A 87 28.35 -5.91 4.01
C TRP A 87 27.84 -7.12 4.80
N ALA A 88 26.54 -7.15 5.15
CA ALA A 88 25.95 -8.19 6.00
C ALA A 88 25.61 -9.47 5.23
N MET A 89 25.29 -9.38 3.94
CA MET A 89 24.86 -10.50 3.10
C MET A 89 25.82 -11.69 3.09
N PRO A 90 27.15 -11.55 2.88
CA PRO A 90 28.04 -12.71 2.90
C PRO A 90 28.01 -13.44 4.26
N ILE A 91 27.87 -12.70 5.36
CA ILE A 91 27.79 -13.27 6.71
C ILE A 91 26.46 -14.00 6.91
N LEU A 92 25.34 -13.38 6.51
CA LEU A 92 24.01 -13.98 6.57
C LEU A 92 23.92 -15.25 5.72
N VAL A 93 24.46 -15.23 4.49
CA VAL A 93 24.49 -16.40 3.60
C VAL A 93 25.34 -17.52 4.19
N GLN A 94 26.49 -17.20 4.80
CA GLN A 94 27.32 -18.21 5.46
C GLN A 94 26.61 -18.85 6.65
N GLN A 95 25.97 -18.04 7.51
CA GLN A 95 25.24 -18.56 8.67
C GLN A 95 23.98 -19.33 8.28
N TRP A 96 23.30 -18.91 7.22
CA TRP A 96 22.17 -19.62 6.65
C TRP A 96 22.58 -21.01 6.13
N ARG A 97 23.69 -21.11 5.39
CA ARG A 97 24.24 -22.41 4.95
C ARG A 97 24.59 -23.30 6.13
N ARG A 98 25.16 -22.75 7.21
CA ARG A 98 25.42 -23.49 8.46
C ARG A 98 24.11 -23.94 9.14
N ALA A 99 23.06 -23.11 9.13
CA ALA A 99 21.75 -23.48 9.67
C ALA A 99 21.17 -24.72 8.97
N ILE A 100 21.38 -24.83 7.66
CA ILE A 100 20.94 -26.00 6.88
C ILE A 100 21.83 -27.22 7.14
N ALA A 101 23.13 -27.02 7.34
CA ALA A 101 24.07 -28.10 7.63
C ALA A 101 23.87 -28.70 9.04
N ASN A 102 23.45 -27.89 10.00
CA ASN A 102 23.24 -28.31 11.39
C ASN A 102 21.97 -29.15 11.55
N SER A 103 22.11 -30.36 12.10
CA SER A 103 21.02 -31.33 12.29
C SER A 103 19.74 -30.77 12.94
N PRO A 104 19.79 -29.99 14.06
CA PRO A 104 18.58 -29.52 14.72
C PRO A 104 17.85 -28.41 13.96
N THR A 105 18.57 -27.56 13.21
CA THR A 105 17.99 -26.41 12.49
C THR A 105 17.65 -26.72 11.03
N ARG A 106 18.14 -27.85 10.49
CA ARG A 106 17.99 -28.22 9.08
C ARG A 106 16.54 -28.29 8.63
N LEU A 107 15.69 -29.05 9.33
CA LEU A 107 14.32 -29.29 8.90
C LEU A 107 13.46 -28.00 8.95
N PRO A 108 13.45 -27.22 10.05
CA PRO A 108 12.77 -25.92 10.08
C PRO A 108 13.22 -24.97 8.97
N MET A 109 14.53 -24.91 8.71
CA MET A 109 15.09 -24.02 7.71
C MET A 109 14.67 -24.42 6.29
N ILE A 110 14.67 -25.72 5.97
CA ILE A 110 14.18 -26.23 4.68
C ILE A 110 12.68 -25.91 4.52
N THR A 111 11.86 -26.09 5.55
CA THR A 111 10.43 -25.78 5.49
C THR A 111 10.15 -24.30 5.27
N LEU A 112 10.90 -23.41 5.96
CA LEU A 112 10.76 -21.95 5.79
C LEU A 112 11.19 -21.51 4.39
N MET A 113 12.30 -22.04 3.86
CA MET A 113 12.72 -21.74 2.48
C MET A 113 11.70 -22.24 1.45
N GLY A 114 11.18 -23.46 1.65
CA GLY A 114 10.17 -24.04 0.77
C GLY A 114 8.89 -23.19 0.74
N TYR A 115 8.46 -22.69 1.90
CA TYR A 115 7.32 -21.78 1.99
C TYR A 115 7.60 -20.42 1.31
N LEU A 116 8.77 -19.81 1.58
CA LEU A 116 9.15 -18.54 0.96
C LEU A 116 9.19 -18.65 -0.56
N PHE A 117 9.94 -19.61 -1.11
CA PHE A 117 10.02 -19.80 -2.56
C PHE A 117 8.68 -20.22 -3.17
N GLY A 118 7.91 -21.09 -2.50
CA GLY A 118 6.57 -21.47 -2.95
C GLY A 118 5.65 -20.27 -3.05
N SER A 119 5.66 -19.38 -2.05
CA SER A 119 4.88 -18.14 -2.09
C SER A 119 5.35 -17.21 -3.21
N LEU A 120 6.65 -17.00 -3.40
CA LEU A 120 7.20 -16.17 -4.47
C LEU A 120 6.85 -16.72 -5.86
N ILE A 121 6.89 -18.04 -6.05
CA ILE A 121 6.45 -18.69 -7.29
C ILE A 121 4.96 -18.43 -7.54
N MET A 122 4.13 -18.50 -6.50
CA MET A 122 2.71 -18.16 -6.62
C MET A 122 2.49 -16.68 -7.00
N PHE A 123 3.27 -15.75 -6.43
CA PHE A 123 3.24 -14.35 -6.85
C PHE A 123 3.65 -14.21 -8.32
N LEU A 124 4.74 -14.83 -8.76
CA LEU A 124 5.18 -14.79 -10.15
C LEU A 124 4.15 -15.42 -11.10
N TRP A 125 3.46 -16.48 -10.68
CA TRP A 125 2.38 -17.09 -11.43
C TRP A 125 1.16 -16.15 -11.54
N LEU A 126 0.81 -15.43 -10.48
CA LEU A 126 -0.27 -14.43 -10.50
C LEU A 126 0.10 -13.25 -11.43
N ILE A 127 1.35 -12.78 -11.34
CA ILE A 127 1.92 -11.70 -12.14
C ILE A 127 1.92 -12.08 -13.63
N TYR A 128 2.66 -13.12 -14.03
CA TYR A 128 2.84 -13.46 -15.44
C TYR A 128 1.77 -14.39 -16.01
N GLY A 129 1.18 -15.26 -15.19
CA GLY A 129 0.17 -16.21 -15.63
C GLY A 129 -1.25 -15.61 -15.67
N MET A 130 -1.56 -14.64 -14.81
CA MET A 130 -2.87 -13.99 -14.76
C MET A 130 -2.85 -12.50 -15.16
N GLY A 131 -1.69 -11.91 -15.44
CA GLY A 131 -1.56 -10.50 -15.84
C GLY A 131 -1.95 -9.52 -14.72
N LYS A 132 -1.73 -9.91 -13.46
CA LYS A 132 -2.12 -9.13 -12.28
C LYS A 132 -0.87 -8.81 -11.47
N ASP A 133 -0.38 -7.57 -11.55
CA ASP A 133 0.86 -7.20 -10.89
C ASP A 133 0.66 -6.92 -9.39
N ALA A 134 0.61 -7.99 -8.59
CA ALA A 134 0.55 -7.87 -7.14
C ALA A 134 1.83 -7.29 -6.53
N SER A 135 2.94 -7.18 -7.28
CA SER A 135 4.16 -6.58 -6.77
C SER A 135 4.04 -5.07 -6.59
N LEU A 136 3.05 -4.41 -7.20
CA LEU A 136 2.87 -2.95 -7.12
C LEU A 136 2.72 -2.42 -5.69
N ALA A 137 2.16 -3.20 -4.77
CA ALA A 137 1.89 -2.76 -3.42
C ALA A 137 2.49 -3.69 -2.37
N ALA A 138 3.33 -3.12 -1.50
CA ALA A 138 4.00 -3.80 -0.39
C ALA A 138 3.04 -4.67 0.46
N ARG A 139 1.81 -4.18 0.68
CA ARG A 139 0.80 -4.80 1.54
C ARG A 139 0.44 -6.23 1.16
N TYR A 140 0.62 -6.63 -0.09
CA TYR A 140 0.30 -8.01 -0.52
C TYR A 140 1.32 -9.03 -0.04
N HIS A 141 2.54 -8.59 0.29
CA HIS A 141 3.64 -9.47 0.67
C HIS A 141 3.59 -9.93 2.13
N PHE A 142 2.50 -9.63 2.86
CA PHE A 142 2.30 -10.07 4.24
C PHE A 142 2.33 -11.60 4.42
N VAL A 143 1.98 -12.35 3.37
CA VAL A 143 1.88 -13.82 3.38
C VAL A 143 3.20 -14.48 3.75
N TYR A 144 4.32 -13.95 3.27
CA TYR A 144 5.66 -14.50 3.54
C TYR A 144 6.51 -13.67 4.49
N PHE A 145 6.00 -12.52 4.93
CA PHE A 145 6.68 -11.63 5.87
C PHE A 145 7.18 -12.36 7.15
N PRO A 146 6.35 -13.13 7.89
CA PRO A 146 6.82 -13.82 9.10
C PRO A 146 7.95 -14.81 8.80
N THR A 147 7.93 -15.42 7.62
CA THR A 147 8.94 -16.40 7.24
C THR A 147 10.27 -15.71 6.95
N VAL A 148 10.28 -14.58 6.26
CA VAL A 148 11.50 -13.77 6.04
C VAL A 148 12.14 -13.40 7.39
N ILE A 149 11.33 -12.92 8.34
CA ILE A 149 11.82 -12.55 9.68
C ILE A 149 12.43 -13.76 10.41
N LEU A 150 11.78 -14.93 10.39
CA LEU A 150 12.30 -16.14 11.02
C LEU A 150 13.62 -16.62 10.38
N ILE A 151 13.75 -16.55 9.06
CA ILE A 151 14.98 -16.92 8.35
C ILE A 151 16.15 -16.04 8.77
N VAL A 152 15.93 -14.72 8.79
CA VAL A 152 16.94 -13.75 9.25
C VAL A 152 17.27 -13.99 10.72
N ALA A 153 16.27 -14.22 11.58
CA ALA A 153 16.48 -14.49 12.99
C ALA A 153 17.32 -15.75 13.25
N VAL A 154 17.07 -16.85 12.53
CA VAL A 154 17.87 -18.08 12.63
C VAL A 154 19.31 -17.85 12.17
N ALA A 155 19.51 -17.09 11.08
CA ALA A 155 20.84 -16.75 10.59
C ALA A 155 21.60 -15.91 11.64
N LEU A 156 20.96 -14.92 12.27
CA LEU A 156 21.55 -14.10 13.32
C LEU A 156 21.80 -14.88 14.62
N ALA A 157 20.91 -15.80 14.99
CA ALA A 157 21.11 -16.67 16.16
C ALA A 157 22.37 -17.53 15.99
N ASN A 158 22.59 -18.08 14.79
CA ASN A 158 23.79 -18.84 14.47
C ASN A 158 25.08 -17.99 14.45
N CYS A 159 24.99 -16.66 14.23
CA CYS A 159 26.15 -15.77 14.43
C CYS A 159 26.66 -15.79 15.88
N ARG A 160 25.76 -15.93 16.86
CA ARG A 160 26.09 -15.83 18.29
C ARG A 160 26.66 -17.14 18.87
N LEU A 161 26.34 -18.29 18.26
CA LEU A 161 26.68 -19.62 18.78
C LEU A 161 28.07 -20.16 18.39
N ASN A 162 28.77 -19.54 17.43
CA ASN A 162 30.07 -20.02 16.94
C ASN A 162 31.19 -18.96 17.11
N THR A 163 31.64 -18.76 18.36
CA THR A 163 32.83 -17.96 18.69
C THR A 163 34.13 -18.78 18.49
N THR A 164 34.51 -19.04 17.24
CA THR A 164 35.84 -19.57 16.88
C THR A 164 36.50 -18.88 15.69
N PHE A 165 35.99 -17.73 15.25
CA PHE A 165 36.68 -16.84 14.30
C PHE A 165 36.65 -15.42 14.82
N ASN A 166 37.83 -14.85 15.07
CA ASN A 166 38.16 -13.45 15.39
C ASN A 166 37.00 -12.57 15.93
N THR A 167 37.08 -12.30 17.23
CA THR A 167 36.13 -11.73 18.20
C THR A 167 35.56 -10.33 17.92
N ILE A 168 35.53 -9.86 16.68
CA ILE A 168 35.09 -8.49 16.34
C ILE A 168 33.89 -8.45 15.36
N THR A 169 33.50 -9.56 14.72
CA THR A 169 32.59 -9.53 13.54
C THR A 169 31.11 -9.95 13.74
N PRO A 170 30.73 -11.04 14.44
CA PRO A 170 29.33 -11.49 14.47
C PRO A 170 28.41 -10.63 15.36
N ASN A 171 28.92 -10.16 16.52
CA ASN A 171 28.13 -9.32 17.42
C ASN A 171 27.81 -7.95 16.79
N LYS A 172 28.70 -7.42 15.95
CA LYS A 172 28.46 -6.15 15.24
C LYS A 172 27.32 -6.28 14.23
N VAL A 173 27.25 -7.37 13.47
CA VAL A 173 26.15 -7.60 12.51
C VAL A 173 24.81 -7.69 13.23
N VAL A 174 24.75 -8.45 14.33
CA VAL A 174 23.51 -8.55 15.13
C VAL A 174 23.09 -7.18 15.65
N THR A 175 24.02 -6.41 16.23
CA THR A 175 23.73 -5.06 16.74
C THR A 175 23.28 -4.10 15.63
N VAL A 176 23.97 -4.08 14.49
CA VAL A 176 23.61 -3.22 13.34
C VAL A 176 22.24 -3.58 12.80
N MET A 177 21.93 -4.87 12.65
CA MET A 177 20.61 -5.33 12.19
C MET A 177 19.51 -4.94 13.16
N LEU A 178 19.73 -5.09 14.48
CA LEU A 178 18.76 -4.64 15.48
C LEU A 178 18.53 -3.13 15.45
N ILE A 179 19.59 -2.34 15.32
CA ILE A 179 19.49 -0.88 15.17
C ILE A 179 18.71 -0.52 13.90
N MET A 180 19.02 -1.16 12.77
CA MET A 180 18.34 -0.91 11.50
C MET A 180 16.87 -1.32 11.54
N SER A 181 16.52 -2.45 12.14
CA SER A 181 15.12 -2.85 12.32
C SER A 181 14.38 -1.91 13.27
N PHE A 182 15.04 -1.41 14.32
CA PHE A 182 14.45 -0.41 15.21
C PHE A 182 14.19 0.92 14.50
N LEU A 183 15.19 1.45 13.78
CA LEU A 183 15.03 2.64 12.94
C LEU A 183 13.95 2.45 11.87
N GLY A 184 13.84 1.24 11.31
CA GLY A 184 12.79 0.90 10.36
C GLY A 184 11.40 0.90 10.97
N SER A 185 11.26 0.34 12.17
CA SER A 185 10.00 0.45 12.90
C SER A 185 9.63 1.91 13.17
N LEU A 186 10.59 2.76 13.54
CA LEU A 186 10.34 4.18 13.78
C LEU A 186 9.92 4.90 12.48
N THR A 187 10.56 4.55 11.36
CA THR A 187 10.25 5.09 10.03
C THR A 187 8.83 4.75 9.60
N VAL A 188 8.36 3.53 9.88
CA VAL A 188 6.98 3.11 9.59
C VAL A 188 5.97 3.85 10.48
N VAL A 189 6.22 3.93 11.79
CA VAL A 189 5.31 4.59 12.75
C VAL A 189 5.23 6.11 12.53
N SER A 190 6.26 6.72 11.97
CA SER A 190 6.31 8.16 11.66
C SER A 190 5.80 8.52 10.25
N ASP A 191 5.17 7.60 9.53
CA ASP A 191 4.68 7.77 8.16
C ASP A 191 5.78 8.16 7.13
N LEU A 192 7.05 7.88 7.45
CA LEU A 192 8.21 8.17 6.58
C LEU A 192 8.58 7.01 5.64
N GLY A 193 7.98 5.83 5.86
CA GLY A 193 8.26 4.60 5.09
C GLY A 193 7.10 4.13 4.22
N PHE A 194 5.86 4.28 4.70
CA PHE A 194 4.64 3.91 3.98
C PHE A 194 3.55 4.95 4.28
N ARG A 195 3.56 6.06 3.56
CA ARG A 195 2.55 7.09 3.72
C ARG A 195 1.26 6.62 3.07
N LYS A 196 0.15 6.92 3.73
CA LYS A 196 -1.16 6.71 3.12
C LYS A 196 -1.25 7.56 1.85
N SER A 197 -1.70 6.96 0.74
CA SER A 197 -1.79 7.66 -0.55
C SER A 197 -2.73 8.87 -0.54
N LEU A 198 -3.68 8.93 0.41
CA LEU A 198 -4.70 9.95 0.52
C LEU A 198 -4.80 10.48 1.96
N HIS A 199 -4.64 11.80 2.13
CA HIS A 199 -4.69 12.49 3.41
C HIS A 199 -6.03 13.18 3.59
N ALA A 200 -7.04 12.39 3.92
CA ALA A 200 -8.39 12.90 4.19
C ALA A 200 -8.37 13.91 5.35
N ASP A 201 -7.57 13.66 6.38
CA ASP A 201 -7.37 14.55 7.53
C ASP A 201 -6.82 15.94 7.16
N ALA A 202 -5.77 15.97 6.33
CA ALA A 202 -5.18 17.25 5.89
C ALA A 202 -6.13 18.03 4.99
N LEU A 203 -6.84 17.34 4.08
CA LEU A 203 -7.84 17.96 3.23
C LEU A 203 -8.99 18.52 4.08
N VAL A 204 -9.54 17.75 5.01
CA VAL A 204 -10.63 18.20 5.87
C VAL A 204 -10.23 19.36 6.78
N ALA A 205 -9.05 19.31 7.41
CA ALA A 205 -8.56 20.41 8.24
C ALA A 205 -8.43 21.71 7.43
N TYR A 206 -8.01 21.60 6.17
CA TYR A 206 -7.99 22.74 5.25
C TYR A 206 -9.40 23.24 4.92
N ILE A 207 -10.30 22.33 4.54
CA ILE A 207 -11.69 22.65 4.21
C ILE A 207 -12.35 23.41 5.36
N GLN A 208 -12.23 22.92 6.60
CA GLN A 208 -12.82 23.55 7.77
C GLN A 208 -12.25 24.96 8.04
N LYS A 209 -10.95 25.16 7.81
CA LYS A 209 -10.31 26.47 8.01
C LYS A 209 -10.73 27.50 6.96
N THR A 210 -11.06 27.04 5.76
CA THR A 210 -11.28 27.88 4.60
C THR A 210 -12.76 28.11 4.29
N SER A 211 -13.65 27.23 4.75
CA SER A 211 -15.08 27.29 4.43
C SER A 211 -15.81 28.29 5.33
N THR A 212 -16.43 29.29 4.69
CA THR A 212 -17.24 30.34 5.36
C THR A 212 -18.75 30.08 5.29
N ALA A 213 -19.16 29.00 4.63
CA ALA A 213 -20.54 28.64 4.31
C ALA A 213 -20.71 27.12 4.39
N PRO A 214 -21.95 26.58 4.46
CA PRO A 214 -22.22 25.15 4.48
C PRO A 214 -21.45 24.39 3.41
N ILE A 215 -20.92 23.23 3.79
CA ILE A 215 -19.99 22.46 2.95
C ILE A 215 -20.75 21.32 2.26
N LEU A 216 -20.64 21.25 0.93
CA LEU A 216 -21.07 20.11 0.14
C LEU A 216 -19.84 19.49 -0.53
N VAL A 217 -19.50 18.27 -0.12
CA VAL A 217 -18.42 17.51 -0.76
C VAL A 217 -19.03 16.60 -1.81
N ALA A 218 -18.61 16.78 -3.07
CA ALA A 218 -19.09 16.00 -4.20
C ALA A 218 -17.96 15.21 -4.86
N MET A 219 -18.24 13.96 -5.19
CA MET A 219 -17.30 13.05 -5.89
C MET A 219 -18.04 12.25 -6.96
N THR A 220 -17.41 12.06 -8.12
CA THR A 220 -17.94 11.19 -9.18
C THR A 220 -17.69 9.73 -8.81
N HIS A 221 -18.69 8.87 -8.91
CA HIS A 221 -18.60 7.44 -8.61
C HIS A 221 -18.47 6.64 -9.89
N GLN A 222 -17.28 6.10 -10.09
CA GLN A 222 -16.94 5.17 -11.16
C GLN A 222 -16.76 3.76 -10.61
N THR A 223 -16.16 3.63 -9.44
CA THR A 223 -15.89 2.35 -8.78
C THR A 223 -16.11 2.45 -7.26
N HIS A 224 -15.88 1.34 -6.56
CA HIS A 224 -15.93 1.31 -5.10
C HIS A 224 -14.79 2.08 -4.40
N SER A 225 -13.71 2.49 -5.10
CA SER A 225 -12.66 3.29 -4.45
C SER A 225 -13.16 4.66 -4.02
N GLU A 226 -14.01 5.29 -4.83
CA GLU A 226 -14.51 6.65 -4.59
C GLU A 226 -15.43 6.67 -3.36
N LEU A 227 -16.27 5.65 -3.20
CA LEU A 227 -17.08 5.49 -1.98
C LEU A 227 -16.21 5.39 -0.72
N ARG A 228 -15.11 4.61 -0.78
CA ARG A 228 -14.16 4.48 0.33
C ARG A 228 -13.48 5.81 0.65
N GLU A 229 -13.18 6.62 -0.36
CA GLU A 229 -12.59 7.95 -0.18
C GLU A 229 -13.56 8.92 0.47
N LEU A 230 -14.81 8.95 0.00
CA LEU A 230 -15.85 9.80 0.56
C LEU A 230 -16.17 9.43 2.01
N VAL A 231 -16.24 8.13 2.35
CA VAL A 231 -16.38 7.67 3.74
C VAL A 231 -15.16 8.06 4.58
N ALA A 232 -13.94 7.98 4.03
CA ALA A 232 -12.74 8.40 4.75
C ALA A 232 -12.75 9.91 5.04
N LEU A 233 -13.26 10.73 4.11
CA LEU A 233 -13.47 12.16 4.32
C LEU A 233 -14.52 12.41 5.40
N ALA A 234 -15.69 11.78 5.31
CA ALA A 234 -16.74 11.87 6.32
C ALA A 234 -16.25 11.52 7.72
N TYR A 235 -15.51 10.42 7.85
CA TYR A 235 -14.90 10.02 9.12
C TYR A 235 -13.87 11.04 9.62
N SER A 236 -13.07 11.64 8.74
CA SER A 236 -12.12 12.69 9.16
C SER A 236 -12.82 13.99 9.59
N PHE A 237 -13.94 14.34 8.97
CA PHE A 237 -14.79 15.45 9.44
C PHE A 237 -15.32 15.17 10.84
N GLU A 238 -15.93 14.01 11.06
CA GLU A 238 -16.43 13.60 12.38
C GLU A 238 -15.31 13.65 13.44
N ARG A 239 -14.13 13.10 13.14
CA ARG A 239 -12.98 13.09 14.06
C ARG A 239 -12.49 14.49 14.43
N LEU A 240 -12.60 15.46 13.52
CA LEU A 240 -12.20 16.84 13.74
C LEU A 240 -13.29 17.68 14.42
N ASN A 241 -14.47 17.10 14.71
CA ASN A 241 -15.61 17.75 15.37
C ASN A 241 -15.92 19.13 14.77
N PRO A 242 -16.49 19.18 13.56
CA PRO A 242 -16.83 20.45 12.93
C PRO A 242 -17.88 21.17 13.79
N PRO A 243 -17.88 22.51 13.84
CA PRO A 243 -19.00 23.23 14.42
C PRO A 243 -20.29 22.87 13.66
N GLU A 244 -21.44 22.79 14.35
CA GLU A 244 -22.70 22.29 13.79
C GLU A 244 -23.10 22.97 12.46
N PHE A 245 -22.81 24.26 12.32
CA PHE A 245 -23.05 25.06 11.11
C PHE A 245 -22.19 24.66 9.89
N ASN A 246 -21.09 23.93 10.09
CA ASN A 246 -20.18 23.44 9.06
C ASN A 246 -20.25 21.90 8.92
N SER A 247 -21.36 21.28 9.31
CA SER A 247 -21.58 19.85 9.09
C SER A 247 -21.60 19.57 7.58
N PRO A 248 -20.63 18.82 7.03
CA PRO A 248 -20.55 18.60 5.60
C PRO A 248 -21.67 17.66 5.14
N GLN A 249 -22.29 18.00 4.02
CA GLN A 249 -23.09 17.05 3.27
C GLN A 249 -22.20 16.38 2.22
N PHE A 250 -22.48 15.11 1.95
CA PHE A 250 -21.73 14.34 0.96
C PHE A 250 -22.65 13.93 -0.17
N MET A 251 -22.15 14.12 -1.39
CA MET A 251 -22.85 13.77 -2.61
C MET A 251 -21.97 12.85 -3.45
N LEU A 252 -22.52 11.70 -3.79
CA LEU A 252 -21.88 10.74 -4.67
C LEU A 252 -22.63 10.76 -6.01
N VAL A 253 -21.95 11.20 -7.06
CA VAL A 253 -22.56 11.39 -8.39
C VAL A 253 -22.21 10.20 -9.25
N SER A 254 -23.19 9.33 -9.51
CA SER A 254 -22.95 8.13 -10.31
C SER A 254 -22.64 8.49 -11.76
N ASP A 255 -21.53 7.97 -12.28
CA ASP A 255 -21.14 7.98 -13.70
C ASP A 255 -21.59 6.67 -14.34
N ASN A 256 -22.88 6.34 -14.17
CA ASN A 256 -23.49 5.25 -14.91
C ASN A 256 -23.44 5.60 -16.40
N GLN A 257 -23.31 4.58 -17.25
CA GLN A 257 -23.07 4.58 -18.72
C GLN A 257 -23.89 5.55 -19.60
N TYR A 258 -24.72 6.41 -19.03
CA TYR A 258 -25.38 7.55 -19.63
C TYR A 258 -24.49 8.79 -19.47
N GLY A 259 -23.94 9.27 -20.57
CA GLY A 259 -22.79 10.19 -20.57
C GLY A 259 -22.92 11.49 -19.75
N ARG A 260 -21.80 12.23 -19.75
CA ARG A 260 -21.48 13.46 -19.00
C ARG A 260 -22.62 14.49 -18.85
N GLU A 261 -23.55 14.55 -19.79
CA GLU A 261 -24.70 15.46 -19.80
C GLU A 261 -25.72 15.18 -18.67
N GLN A 262 -26.01 13.90 -18.34
CA GLN A 262 -27.03 13.55 -17.35
C GLN A 262 -26.51 13.71 -15.90
N ILE A 263 -25.21 13.48 -15.70
CA ILE A 263 -24.47 13.81 -14.47
C ILE A 263 -24.63 15.31 -14.17
N SER A 264 -24.43 16.12 -15.20
CA SER A 264 -24.47 17.57 -15.11
C SER A 264 -25.87 18.09 -14.76
N SER A 265 -26.95 17.49 -15.28
CA SER A 265 -28.32 17.87 -14.93
C SER A 265 -28.69 17.51 -13.49
N ASN A 266 -28.24 16.36 -12.99
CA ASN A 266 -28.53 15.93 -11.61
C ASN A 266 -27.80 16.80 -10.59
N VAL A 267 -26.54 17.14 -10.87
CA VAL A 267 -25.76 18.06 -10.05
C VAL A 267 -26.37 19.45 -10.07
N LYS A 268 -26.78 19.96 -11.24
CA LYS A 268 -27.53 21.24 -11.34
C LYS A 268 -28.76 21.26 -10.45
N HIS A 269 -29.60 20.24 -10.53
CA HIS A 269 -30.83 20.18 -9.74
C HIS A 269 -30.55 20.07 -8.23
N LEU A 270 -29.53 19.30 -7.82
CA LEU A 270 -29.21 19.12 -6.40
C LEU A 270 -28.54 20.36 -5.80
N VAL A 271 -27.61 21.01 -6.53
CA VAL A 271 -26.97 22.25 -6.06
C VAL A 271 -27.98 23.40 -6.00
N ALA A 272 -28.88 23.51 -6.97
CA ALA A 272 -29.92 24.55 -6.98
C ALA A 272 -30.93 24.44 -5.82
N ASN A 273 -31.11 23.24 -5.25
CA ASN A 273 -32.02 23.00 -4.13
C ASN A 273 -31.35 23.15 -2.75
N GLN A 274 -30.06 23.49 -2.70
CA GLN A 274 -29.32 23.71 -1.45
C GLN A 274 -29.41 25.18 -1.01
N PRO A 275 -29.37 25.47 0.30
CA PRO A 275 -29.37 26.84 0.81
C PRO A 275 -28.06 27.54 0.41
N GLN A 276 -28.18 28.70 -0.24
CA GLN A 276 -27.05 29.57 -0.60
C GLN A 276 -26.74 30.56 0.54
N PRO A 277 -25.47 30.98 0.73
CA PRO A 277 -24.27 30.57 -0.03
C PRO A 277 -23.80 29.15 0.32
N LEU A 278 -23.15 28.46 -0.62
CA LEU A 278 -22.71 27.06 -0.47
C LEU A 278 -21.25 26.90 -0.93
N ASN A 279 -20.44 26.21 -0.12
CA ASN A 279 -19.10 25.77 -0.53
C ASN A 279 -19.18 24.37 -1.15
N LEU A 280 -19.08 24.29 -2.47
CA LEU A 280 -19.00 23.03 -3.20
C LEU A 280 -17.55 22.60 -3.36
N ILE A 281 -17.22 21.41 -2.88
CA ILE A 281 -15.87 20.86 -2.89
C ILE A 281 -15.89 19.62 -3.75
N GLY A 282 -15.41 19.77 -4.99
CA GLY A 282 -15.28 18.68 -5.94
C GLY A 282 -14.00 17.90 -5.67
N VAL A 283 -14.12 16.71 -5.09
CA VAL A 283 -12.99 15.80 -4.88
C VAL A 283 -13.07 14.71 -5.94
N ASN A 284 -12.09 14.67 -6.86
CA ASN A 284 -12.12 13.79 -8.04
C ASN A 284 -13.45 13.89 -8.83
N LEU A 285 -14.03 15.10 -8.85
CA LEU A 285 -15.30 15.37 -9.52
C LEU A 285 -15.04 15.63 -11.01
N ASP A 286 -15.56 14.76 -11.86
CA ASP A 286 -15.49 14.87 -13.32
C ASP A 286 -16.77 15.52 -13.87
N ILE A 287 -16.78 16.85 -13.93
CA ILE A 287 -17.89 17.67 -14.45
C ILE A 287 -17.31 18.79 -15.34
N ASP A 288 -18.07 19.18 -16.37
CA ASP A 288 -17.73 20.34 -17.21
C ASP A 288 -17.83 21.65 -16.39
N ASP A 289 -16.73 22.40 -16.30
CA ASP A 289 -16.63 23.62 -15.50
C ASP A 289 -17.64 24.71 -15.93
N ASN A 290 -18.11 24.68 -17.18
CA ASN A 290 -19.12 25.62 -17.69
C ASN A 290 -20.44 25.51 -16.93
N ILE A 291 -20.82 24.30 -16.51
CA ILE A 291 -22.08 24.02 -15.82
C ILE A 291 -22.09 24.57 -14.39
N LEU A 292 -20.95 24.52 -13.71
CA LEU A 292 -20.79 25.10 -12.38
C LEU A 292 -20.82 26.63 -12.46
N THR A 293 -20.25 27.19 -13.52
CA THR A 293 -20.28 28.63 -13.76
C THR A 293 -21.71 29.14 -14.00
N GLU A 294 -22.54 28.39 -14.71
CA GLU A 294 -23.98 28.69 -14.92
C GLU A 294 -24.80 28.70 -13.62
N LEU A 295 -24.38 27.92 -12.61
CA LEU A 295 -25.00 27.87 -11.28
C LEU A 295 -24.50 28.97 -10.33
N GLY A 296 -23.70 29.92 -10.82
CA GLY A 296 -23.08 30.95 -9.99
C GLY A 296 -21.92 30.45 -9.14
N CYS A 297 -21.44 29.21 -9.37
CA CYS A 297 -20.30 28.66 -8.68
C CYS A 297 -18.99 29.11 -9.34
N ARG A 298 -18.16 29.85 -8.60
CA ARG A 298 -16.84 30.29 -9.06
C ARG A 298 -15.77 29.35 -8.54
N GLN A 299 -14.93 28.85 -9.45
CA GLN A 299 -13.76 28.06 -9.07
C GLN A 299 -12.74 28.95 -8.37
N ASP A 300 -12.26 28.49 -7.23
CA ASP A 300 -11.16 29.14 -6.51
C ASP A 300 -9.82 28.54 -6.94
N ASN A 301 -9.18 29.19 -7.91
CA ASN A 301 -7.88 28.77 -8.46
C ASN A 301 -6.69 29.12 -7.57
N THR A 302 -6.90 29.77 -6.42
CA THR A 302 -5.80 30.17 -5.52
C THR A 302 -5.32 29.04 -4.62
N LYS A 303 -5.93 27.85 -4.71
CA LYS A 303 -5.82 26.77 -3.73
C LYS A 303 -5.38 25.48 -4.41
N ASP A 304 -4.09 25.16 -4.28
CA ASP A 304 -3.51 23.89 -4.71
C ASP A 304 -3.09 23.09 -3.47
N LEU A 305 -3.76 21.95 -3.23
CA LEU A 305 -3.37 20.97 -2.20
C LEU A 305 -2.67 19.76 -2.83
N SER A 306 -1.67 20.01 -3.68
CA SER A 306 -0.77 18.99 -4.25
C SER A 306 -0.20 17.96 -3.25
N GLY A 307 -0.20 18.27 -1.94
CA GLY A 307 0.22 17.37 -0.86
C GLY A 307 -0.84 16.41 -0.28
N SER A 308 -2.13 16.57 -0.63
CA SER A 308 -3.25 15.77 -0.10
C SER A 308 -3.46 14.43 -0.81
N GLY A 309 -3.04 14.35 -2.08
CA GLY A 309 -3.20 13.19 -2.97
C GLY A 309 -4.53 13.17 -3.74
N TYR A 310 -5.42 14.13 -3.51
CA TYR A 310 -6.68 14.26 -4.25
C TYR A 310 -6.53 15.21 -5.45
N ARG A 311 -7.35 15.03 -6.51
CA ARG A 311 -7.61 16.13 -7.46
C ARG A 311 -8.77 16.93 -6.90
N ASP A 312 -8.44 17.98 -6.17
CA ASP A 312 -9.39 18.85 -5.48
C ASP A 312 -9.70 20.10 -6.30
N ARG A 313 -10.98 20.43 -6.40
CA ARG A 313 -11.47 21.67 -6.99
C ARG A 313 -12.43 22.33 -6.01
N PHE A 314 -12.12 23.55 -5.62
CA PHE A 314 -12.96 24.34 -4.72
C PHE A 314 -13.85 25.27 -5.54
N TYR A 315 -15.14 25.25 -5.26
CA TYR A 315 -16.13 26.12 -5.88
C TYR A 315 -16.93 26.85 -4.79
N LEU A 316 -17.04 28.16 -4.93
CA LEU A 316 -17.91 29.00 -4.09
C LEU A 316 -19.18 29.31 -4.88
N CYS A 317 -20.32 28.79 -4.43
CA CYS A 317 -21.62 29.02 -5.05
C CYS A 317 -22.37 30.09 -4.25
N ASN A 318 -22.70 31.20 -4.91
CA ASN A 318 -23.44 32.33 -4.33
C ASN A 318 -24.87 32.39 -4.83
#